data_AF-A0A976GXG9-F1
#
_entry.id   AF-A0A976GXG9-F1
#
_cell.length_a   1.000
_cell.length_b   1.000
_cell.length_c   1.000
_cell.angle_alpha   90.00
_cell.angle_beta   90.00
_cell.angle_gamma   90.00
#
_symmetry.space_group_name_H-M   'P 1'
#
loop_
_entity.id
_entity.type
_entity.pdbx_description
1 polymer ?
#
loop_
_entity_poly.entity_id
_entity_poly.type
_entity_poly.pdbx_seq_one_letter_code
_entity_poly.pdbx_strand_id
1 'polypeptide(L)' 'MKAPNEPTSRYIKVGQRIASGQVLIKRVDFKSGADPIVVLEENGVEVSKIVGEKSPRVAQNPI' A
#
# COMPACT_ATOMS: atom_id res chain seq x y z
N MET A 1 1.27 7.67 -2.03
CA MET A 1 0.79 6.27 -2.10
C MET A 1 -0.72 6.27 -2.26
N LYS A 2 -1.28 5.40 -3.10
CA LYS A 2 -2.73 5.19 -3.21
C LYS A 2 -3.04 3.80 -2.66
N ALA A 3 -3.72 3.72 -1.51
CA ALA A 3 -4.17 2.44 -0.98
C ALA A 3 -5.25 1.83 -1.91
N PRO A 4 -5.41 0.50 -1.93
CA PRO A 4 -6.63 -0.10 -2.42
C PRO A 4 -7.83 0.57 -1.72
N ASN A 5 -8.79 1.08 -2.51
CA ASN A 5 -10.01 1.78 -2.07
C ASN A 5 -9.90 3.26 -1.65
N GLU A 6 -8.76 3.94 -1.83
CA GLU A 6 -8.66 5.39 -1.57
C GLU A 6 -8.72 6.24 -2.85
N PRO A 7 -9.54 7.30 -2.89
CA PRO A 7 -9.67 8.15 -4.07
C PRO A 7 -8.48 9.10 -4.27
N THR A 8 -7.70 9.39 -3.21
CA THR A 8 -6.63 10.39 -3.22
C THR A 8 -5.29 9.84 -2.79
N SER A 9 -4.21 10.40 -3.34
CA SER A 9 -2.84 10.18 -2.86
C SER A 9 -2.66 10.83 -1.49
N ARG A 10 -2.06 10.10 -0.55
CA ARG A 10 -1.71 10.64 0.78
C ARG A 10 -0.25 10.39 1.13
N TYR A 11 0.26 11.23 2.01
CA TYR A 11 1.49 10.97 2.77
C TYR A 11 1.17 9.92 3.84
N ILE A 12 2.00 8.89 3.91
CA ILE A 12 1.89 7.83 4.92
C ILE A 12 3.12 7.83 5.80
N LYS A 13 2.95 7.42 7.05
CA LYS A 13 4.06 7.18 7.99
C LYS A 13 4.09 5.71 8.39
N VAL A 14 5.29 5.20 8.68
CA VAL A 14 5.43 3.87 9.31
C VAL A 14 4.66 3.84 10.63
N GLY A 15 3.98 2.74 10.92
CA GLY A 15 3.09 2.60 12.07
C GLY A 15 1.67 3.12 11.85
N GLN A 16 1.41 3.87 10.77
CA GLN A 16 0.07 4.31 10.41
C GLN A 16 -0.79 3.13 9.97
N ARG A 17 -2.07 3.14 10.35
CA ARG A 17 -3.08 2.23 9.81
C ARG A 17 -3.94 2.92 8.75
N ILE A 18 -4.26 2.18 7.69
CA ILE A 18 -5.11 2.62 6.57
C ILE A 18 -6.24 1.59 6.36
N ALA A 19 -7.09 1.79 5.35
CA ALA A 19 -8.24 0.91 5.08
C ALA A 19 -9.10 0.68 6.35
N SER A 20 -9.50 1.78 7.00
CA SER A 20 -10.27 1.77 8.24
C SER A 20 -9.62 0.98 9.40
N GLY A 21 -8.29 0.93 9.43
CA GLY A 21 -7.54 0.30 10.52
C GLY A 21 -7.04 -1.12 10.23
N GLN A 22 -7.44 -1.72 9.12
CA GLN A 22 -7.17 -3.13 8.81
C GLN A 22 -5.74 -3.36 8.33
N VAL A 23 -5.16 -2.39 7.64
CA VAL A 23 -3.83 -2.50 7.04
C VAL A 23 -2.85 -1.61 7.78
N LEU A 24 -1.73 -2.18 8.21
CA LEU A 24 -0.61 -1.49 8.84
C LEU A 24 0.47 -1.14 7.80
N ILE A 25 0.98 0.09 7.85
CA ILE A 25 2.24 0.44 7.18
C ILE A 25 3.39 -0.06 8.07
N LYS A 26 3.96 -1.22 7.74
CA LYS A 26 4.98 -1.88 8.56
C LYS A 26 6.37 -1.29 8.35
N ARG A 27 6.74 -1.00 7.10
CA ARG A 27 8.03 -0.40 6.74
C ARG A 27 7.99 0.27 5.38
N VAL A 28 8.98 1.12 5.14
CA VAL A 28 9.30 1.67 3.82
C VAL A 28 10.77 1.42 3.55
N ASP A 29 11.05 0.65 2.50
CA ASP A 29 12.39 0.33 2.06
C ASP A 29 12.80 1.30 0.95
N PHE A 30 13.89 2.02 1.20
CA PHE A 30 14.50 2.93 0.24
C PHE A 30 15.78 2.28 -0.28
N LYS A 31 15.80 1.94 -1.57
CA LYS A 31 17.00 1.48 -2.27
C LYS A 31 17.49 2.61 -3.18
N SER A 32 18.77 2.93 -3.10
CA SER A 32 19.37 3.98 -3.93
C SER A 32 19.16 3.67 -5.41
N GLY A 33 18.58 4.63 -6.14
CA GLY A 33 18.30 4.49 -7.58
C GLY A 33 17.08 3.64 -7.93
N ALA A 34 16.25 3.25 -6.97
CA ALA A 34 15.00 2.53 -7.20
C ALA A 34 13.81 3.22 -6.55
N ASP A 35 12.60 2.91 -7.03
CA ASP A 35 11.38 3.38 -6.41
C ASP A 35 11.23 2.82 -4.99
N PRO A 36 10.74 3.61 -4.02
CA PRO A 36 10.53 3.10 -2.67
C PRO A 36 9.52 1.97 -2.65
N ILE A 37 9.76 0.98 -1.81
CA ILE A 37 8.86 -0.15 -1.59
C ILE A 37 8.22 0.00 -0.22
N VAL A 38 6.90 -0.10 -0.15
CA VAL A 38 6.17 -0.09 1.11
C VAL A 38 5.76 -1.51 1.44
N VAL A 39 6.10 -1.93 2.66
CA VAL A 39 5.67 -3.20 3.23
C VAL A 39 4.42 -2.94 4.07
N LEU A 40 3.33 -3.55 3.65
CA LEU A 40 2.02 -3.52 4.30
C LEU A 40 1.82 -4.82 5.08
N GLU A 41 1.08 -4.76 6.17
CA GLU A 41 0.61 -5.94 6.88
C GLU A 41 -0.91 -5.92 7.02
N GLU A 42 -1.56 -7.02 6.65
CA GLU A 42 -3.01 -7.23 6.81
C GLU A 42 -3.24 -8.62 7.38
N ASN A 43 -3.92 -8.70 8.53
CA ASN A 43 -4.18 -9.98 9.23
C ASN A 43 -2.92 -10.85 9.45
N GLY A 44 -1.76 -10.21 9.67
CA GLY A 44 -0.47 -10.90 9.86
C GLY A 44 0.26 -11.30 8.56
N VAL A 45 -0.31 -11.01 7.38
CA VAL A 45 0.31 -11.27 6.08
C VAL A 45 1.01 -10.01 5.57
N GLU A 46 2.26 -10.14 5.16
CA GLU A 46 3.03 -9.04 4.58
C GLU A 46 2.88 -8.95 3.06
N VAL A 47 2.68 -7.72 2.55
CA VAL A 47 2.59 -7.43 1.12
C VAL A 47 3.46 -6.22 0.78
N SER A 48 4.38 -6.40 -0.18
CA SER A 48 5.22 -5.32 -0.70
C SER A 48 4.58 -4.64 -1.91
N LYS A 49 4.56 -3.31 -1.94
CA LYS A 49 4.08 -2.51 -3.07
C LYS A 49 5.03 -1.37 -3.42
N ILE A 50 5.23 -1.12 -4.71
CA ILE A 50 6.03 0.02 -5.16
C ILE A 50 5.22 1.32 -4.97
N VAL A 51 5.86 2.35 -4.45
CA VAL A 51 5.23 3.67 -4.31
C VAL A 51 4.83 4.20 -5.68
N GLY A 52 3.55 4.51 -5.86
CA GLY A 52 3.06 5.10 -7.11
C GLY A 52 2.71 4.08 -8.19
N GLU A 53 2.90 2.78 -7.92
CA GLU A 53 2.41 1.71 -8.78
C GLU A 53 0.88 1.83 -8.92
N LYS A 54 0.41 1.96 -10.16
CA LYS A 54 -1.02 1.95 -10.44
C LYS A 54 -1.48 0.52 -10.23
N SER A 55 -2.31 0.28 -9.21
CA SER A 55 -2.96 -1.01 -9.02
C SER A 55 -3.50 -1.49 -10.38
N PRO A 56 -3.16 -2.70 -10.86
CA PRO A 56 -3.90 -3.27 -11.96
C PRO A 56 -5.36 -3.26 -11.53
N ARG A 57 -6.23 -2.71 -12.38
CA ARG A 57 -7.68 -2.88 -12.19
C ARG A 57 -7.90 -4.38 -12.23
N VAL A 58 -8.00 -5.02 -11.06
CA VAL A 58 -8.65 -6.33 -10.98
C VAL A 58 -10.04 -6.03 -11.49
N ALA A 59 -10.38 -6.53 -12.68
CA ALA A 59 -11.72 -6.45 -13.22
C ALA A 59 -12.64 -6.96 -12.11
N GLN A 60 -13.39 -6.05 -11.50
CA GLN A 60 -14.48 -6.41 -10.60
C GLN A 60 -15.48 -7.13 -11.49
N ASN A 61 -15.37 -8.46 -11.57
CA ASN A 61 -16.39 -9.29 -12.18
C ASN A 61 -17.63 -9.12 -11.30
N PRO A 62 -18.69 -8.44 -11.76
CA PRO A 62 -19.95 -8.46 -11.05
C PRO A 62 -20.52 -9.88 -11.17
N ILE A 63 -20.95 -10.45 -10.06
CA ILE A 63 -21.82 -11.63 -10.02
C ILE A 63 -23.26 -11.13 -10.09
#